data_AF-A0AAJ2TK60-F1
#
_entry.id   AF-A0AAJ2TK60-F1
#
_cell.length_a   1.000
_cell.length_b   1.000
_cell.length_c   1.000
_cell.angle_alpha   90.00
_cell.angle_beta   90.00
_cell.angle_gamma   90.00
#
_symmetry.space_group_name_H-M   'P 1'
#
loop_
_entity.id
_entity.type
_entity.pdbx_description
1 polymer ?
#
loop_
_entity_poly.entity_id
_entity_poly.type
_entity_poly.pdbx_seq_one_letter_code
_entity_poly.pdbx_strand_id
1 'polypeptide(L)'
;MSRETRDDDTLVNLSNKNSKRKERLKRWILPLVILSLTLSSVFLIAINKSQTEQRLGALGQETVKIIVGDEMVAQFNLDEVKVLPKVLIDEGLNTSNGREEVVFGGLLLKDVLDTTNFDYHQYNTVTYKAIDGYASPGTVAELDAGGVYLVYERNGIQNTDKTQGGTGPMEIVITGETFSLRNCKYLSEIYFE
;
A
#
# COMPACT_ATOMS: atom_id res chain seq x y z
N MET A 1 -29.17 -77.83 -0.11
CA MET A 1 -27.91 -77.37 -0.72
C MET A 1 -28.26 -76.39 -1.84
N SER A 2 -28.52 -75.11 -1.54
CA SER A 2 -28.84 -74.07 -2.56
C SER A 2 -28.91 -72.65 -1.94
N ARG A 3 -27.90 -72.24 -1.16
CA ARG A 3 -27.82 -70.86 -0.62
C ARG A 3 -26.58 -70.06 -1.04
N GLU A 4 -25.75 -70.61 -1.93
CA GLU A 4 -24.40 -70.06 -2.17
C GLU A 4 -24.28 -69.17 -3.41
N THR A 5 -25.29 -69.11 -4.29
CA THR A 5 -25.18 -68.41 -5.59
C THR A 5 -25.70 -66.98 -5.61
N ARG A 6 -26.36 -66.50 -4.54
CA ARG A 6 -27.05 -65.20 -4.56
C ARG A 6 -26.18 -64.02 -4.13
N ASP A 7 -25.13 -64.28 -3.34
CA ASP A 7 -24.24 -63.23 -2.83
C ASP A 7 -23.12 -62.86 -3.84
N ASP A 8 -22.74 -63.78 -4.73
CA ASP A 8 -21.64 -63.54 -5.68
C ASP A 8 -22.05 -62.57 -6.81
N ASP A 9 -23.28 -62.72 -7.34
CA ASP A 9 -23.83 -61.85 -8.39
C ASP A 9 -24.04 -60.39 -7.94
N THR A 10 -24.25 -60.17 -6.65
CA THR A 10 -24.41 -58.82 -6.09
C THR A 10 -23.07 -58.11 -5.91
N LEU A 11 -22.02 -58.82 -5.50
CA LEU A 11 -20.67 -58.26 -5.38
C LEU A 11 -20.06 -57.90 -6.74
N VAL A 12 -20.27 -58.73 -7.76
CA VAL A 12 -19.81 -58.46 -9.13
C VAL A 12 -20.50 -57.22 -9.72
N ASN A 13 -21.81 -57.05 -9.48
CA ASN A 13 -22.55 -55.86 -9.94
C ASN A 13 -22.11 -54.56 -9.25
N LEU A 14 -21.82 -54.61 -7.94
CA LEU A 14 -21.32 -53.45 -7.19
C LEU A 14 -19.92 -53.04 -7.64
N SER A 15 -19.04 -54.02 -7.88
CA SER A 15 -17.68 -53.77 -8.39
C SER A 15 -17.70 -53.11 -9.77
N ASN A 16 -18.53 -53.61 -10.69
CA ASN A 16 -18.64 -53.09 -12.06
C ASN A 16 -19.32 -51.70 -12.11
N LYS A 17 -20.25 -51.42 -11.19
CA LYS A 17 -20.85 -50.08 -11.04
C LYS A 17 -19.82 -49.06 -10.52
N ASN A 18 -18.97 -49.46 -9.58
CA ASN A 18 -17.91 -48.61 -9.03
C ASN A 18 -16.78 -48.34 -10.03
N SER A 19 -16.40 -49.30 -10.87
CA SER A 19 -15.38 -49.10 -11.91
C SER A 19 -15.86 -48.11 -12.99
N LYS A 20 -17.10 -48.27 -13.48
CA LYS A 20 -17.71 -47.34 -14.45
C LYS A 20 -17.87 -45.92 -13.90
N ARG A 21 -18.18 -45.77 -12.60
CA ARG A 21 -18.27 -44.46 -11.94
C ARG A 21 -16.90 -43.77 -11.84
N LYS A 22 -15.83 -44.52 -11.53
CA LYS A 22 -14.44 -44.01 -11.48
C LYS A 22 -13.94 -43.54 -12.85
N GLU A 23 -14.21 -44.29 -13.92
CA GLU A 23 -13.87 -43.89 -15.30
C GLU A 23 -14.62 -42.64 -15.75
N ARG A 24 -15.91 -42.53 -15.38
CA ARG A 24 -16.68 -41.30 -15.60
C ARG A 24 -16.11 -40.11 -14.84
N LEU A 25 -15.74 -40.29 -13.57
CA LEU A 25 -15.15 -39.21 -12.77
C LEU A 25 -13.81 -38.73 -13.33
N LYS A 26 -12.91 -39.64 -13.77
CA LYS A 26 -11.62 -39.28 -14.37
C LYS A 26 -11.73 -38.37 -15.58
N ARG A 27 -12.77 -38.56 -16.42
CA ARG A 27 -13.04 -37.70 -17.58
C ARG A 27 -13.39 -36.25 -17.21
N TRP A 28 -13.85 -36.01 -15.98
CA TRP A 28 -14.20 -34.68 -15.49
C TRP A 28 -13.12 -34.04 -14.62
N ILE A 29 -12.08 -34.78 -14.20
CA ILE A 29 -11.01 -34.24 -13.34
C ILE A 29 -10.26 -33.12 -14.07
N LEU A 30 -9.84 -33.35 -15.32
CA LEU A 30 -9.07 -32.38 -16.09
C LEU A 30 -9.85 -31.06 -16.34
N PRO A 31 -11.11 -31.06 -16.80
CA PRO A 31 -11.87 -29.82 -16.95
C PRO A 31 -12.18 -29.15 -15.61
N LEU A 32 -12.38 -29.91 -14.52
CA LEU A 32 -12.54 -29.35 -13.17
C LEU A 32 -11.29 -28.61 -12.69
N VAL A 33 -10.11 -29.17 -12.93
CA VAL A 33 -8.83 -28.53 -12.57
C VAL A 33 -8.61 -27.26 -13.38
N ILE A 34 -8.88 -27.29 -14.69
CA ILE A 34 -8.78 -26.11 -15.55
C ILE A 34 -9.78 -25.03 -15.11
N LEU A 35 -11.02 -25.40 -14.80
CA LEU A 35 -12.04 -24.47 -14.30
C LEU A 35 -11.65 -23.86 -12.95
N SER A 36 -11.05 -24.66 -12.06
CA SER A 36 -10.53 -24.16 -10.78
C SER A 36 -9.39 -23.17 -10.97
N LEU A 37 -8.46 -23.45 -11.90
CA LEU A 37 -7.35 -22.57 -12.23
C LEU A 37 -7.84 -21.25 -12.82
N THR A 38 -8.79 -21.28 -13.77
CA THR A 38 -9.34 -20.05 -14.35
C THR A 38 -10.11 -19.22 -13.33
N LEU A 39 -10.90 -19.85 -12.44
CA LEU A 39 -11.56 -19.14 -11.35
C LEU A 39 -10.55 -18.48 -10.40
N SER A 40 -9.48 -19.19 -10.04
CA SER A 40 -8.46 -18.64 -9.14
C SER A 40 -7.73 -17.43 -9.74
N SER A 41 -7.42 -17.46 -11.03
CA SER A 41 -6.80 -16.33 -11.74
C SER A 41 -7.73 -15.13 -11.84
N VAL A 42 -9.01 -15.35 -12.14
CA VAL A 42 -10.01 -14.27 -12.18
C VAL A 42 -10.21 -13.67 -10.78
N PHE A 43 -10.21 -14.50 -9.74
CA PHE A 43 -10.32 -14.07 -8.36
C PHE A 43 -9.12 -13.23 -7.90
N LEU A 44 -7.90 -13.65 -8.25
CA LEU A 44 -6.66 -12.87 -8.00
C LEU A 44 -6.68 -11.53 -8.74
N ILE A 45 -7.14 -11.51 -9.99
CA ILE A 45 -7.28 -10.27 -10.77
C ILE A 45 -8.31 -9.35 -10.11
N ALA A 46 -9.44 -9.87 -9.60
CA ALA A 46 -10.47 -9.06 -8.95
C ALA A 46 -9.97 -8.40 -7.65
N ILE A 47 -9.23 -9.13 -6.81
CA ILE A 47 -8.62 -8.58 -5.59
C ILE A 47 -7.54 -7.54 -5.93
N ASN A 48 -6.67 -7.82 -6.91
CA ASN A 48 -5.66 -6.84 -7.33
C ASN A 48 -6.27 -5.61 -8.00
N LYS A 49 -7.39 -5.77 -8.71
CA LYS A 49 -8.06 -4.67 -9.42
C LYS A 49 -8.73 -3.70 -8.45
N SER A 50 -9.33 -4.16 -7.34
CA SER A 50 -9.88 -3.27 -6.32
C SER A 50 -8.80 -2.45 -5.60
N GLN A 51 -7.64 -3.04 -5.31
CA GLN A 51 -6.47 -2.30 -4.82
C GLN A 51 -5.92 -1.32 -5.86
N THR A 52 -5.90 -1.72 -7.14
CA THR A 52 -5.40 -0.88 -8.23
C THR A 52 -6.34 0.28 -8.52
N GLU A 53 -7.66 0.10 -8.46
CA GLU A 53 -8.64 1.17 -8.64
C GLU A 53 -8.69 2.13 -7.45
N GLN A 54 -8.50 1.65 -6.21
CA GLN A 54 -8.27 2.53 -5.06
C GLN A 54 -6.98 3.34 -5.19
N ARG A 55 -5.89 2.71 -5.66
CA ARG A 55 -4.62 3.40 -5.94
C ARG A 55 -4.77 4.40 -7.09
N LEU A 56 -5.52 4.08 -8.14
CA LEU A 56 -5.77 4.98 -9.27
C LEU A 56 -6.68 6.16 -8.87
N GLY A 57 -7.68 5.94 -8.00
CA GLY A 57 -8.53 7.00 -7.43
C GLY A 57 -7.82 7.84 -6.37
N ALA A 58 -6.72 7.34 -5.79
CA ALA A 58 -5.87 8.08 -4.88
C ALA A 58 -4.75 8.88 -5.61
N LEU A 59 -4.50 8.64 -6.91
CA LEU A 59 -3.61 9.46 -7.74
C LEU A 59 -4.31 10.81 -7.96
N GLY A 60 -4.10 11.74 -7.02
CA GLY A 60 -4.84 13.00 -6.93
C GLY A 60 -5.49 13.26 -5.57
N GLN A 61 -5.31 12.36 -4.59
CA GLN A 61 -5.69 12.66 -3.22
C GLN A 61 -4.69 13.62 -2.60
N GLU A 62 -5.17 14.83 -2.35
CA GLU A 62 -4.53 15.85 -1.53
C GLU A 62 -4.68 15.54 -0.03
N THR A 63 -5.13 14.34 0.33
CA THR A 63 -5.39 13.94 1.73
C THR A 63 -4.41 12.87 2.17
N VAL A 64 -3.84 13.04 3.35
CA VAL A 64 -3.00 12.04 4.03
C VAL A 64 -3.78 11.47 5.20
N LYS A 65 -3.77 10.14 5.34
CA LYS A 65 -4.41 9.44 6.46
C LYS A 65 -3.39 9.10 7.54
N ILE A 66 -3.80 9.22 8.79
CA ILE A 66 -3.02 8.79 9.95
C ILE A 66 -3.67 7.52 10.51
N ILE A 67 -2.86 6.46 10.61
CA ILE A 67 -3.30 5.11 10.92
C ILE A 67 -2.53 4.59 12.13
N VAL A 68 -3.24 3.95 13.06
CA VAL A 68 -2.66 3.22 14.20
C VAL A 68 -3.15 1.79 14.14
N GLY A 69 -2.22 0.83 14.01
CA GLY A 69 -2.57 -0.55 13.70
C GLY A 69 -3.37 -0.63 12.40
N ASP A 70 -4.65 -0.98 12.50
CA ASP A 70 -5.59 -1.07 11.36
C ASP A 70 -6.66 0.03 11.34
N GLU A 71 -6.61 1.00 12.26
CA GLU A 71 -7.63 2.04 12.41
C GLU A 71 -7.12 3.40 11.93
N MET A 72 -7.93 4.08 11.09
CA MET A 72 -7.68 5.47 10.73
C MET A 72 -8.17 6.38 11.86
N VAL A 73 -7.24 7.08 12.49
CA VAL A 73 -7.49 7.89 13.69
C VAL A 73 -7.59 9.38 13.37
N ALA A 74 -6.95 9.83 12.29
CA ALA A 74 -6.98 11.21 11.82
C ALA A 74 -6.64 11.30 10.33
N GLN A 75 -6.84 12.48 9.74
CA GLN A 75 -6.42 12.81 8.38
C GLN A 75 -6.24 14.33 8.25
N PHE A 76 -5.47 14.77 7.27
CA PHE A 76 -5.34 16.18 6.91
C PHE A 76 -5.27 16.33 5.38
N ASN A 77 -5.70 17.49 4.89
CA ASN A 77 -5.67 17.84 3.47
C ASN A 77 -4.60 18.89 3.17
N LEU A 78 -4.04 18.88 1.96
CA LEU A 78 -3.10 19.86 1.44
C LEU A 78 -3.63 21.30 1.58
N ASP A 79 -4.92 21.53 1.33
CA ASP A 79 -5.51 22.87 1.46
C ASP A 79 -5.47 23.37 2.91
N GLU A 80 -5.70 22.50 3.89
CA GLU A 80 -5.62 22.83 5.32
C GLU A 80 -4.16 23.11 5.72
N VAL A 81 -3.25 22.28 5.21
CA VAL A 81 -1.81 22.41 5.42
C VAL A 81 -1.26 23.72 4.84
N LYS A 82 -1.69 24.12 3.63
CA LYS A 82 -1.21 25.34 2.93
C LYS A 82 -1.57 26.65 3.65
N VAL A 83 -2.52 26.63 4.59
CA VAL A 83 -2.89 27.81 5.40
C VAL A 83 -1.86 28.07 6.50
N LEU A 84 -1.08 27.06 6.89
CA LEU A 84 -0.07 27.16 7.92
C LEU A 84 1.19 27.92 7.42
N PRO A 85 2.00 28.50 8.34
CA PRO A 85 3.20 29.23 7.96
C PRO A 85 4.23 28.35 7.25
N LYS A 86 4.41 28.56 5.94
CA LYS A 86 5.36 27.81 5.12
C LYS A 86 6.81 28.00 5.61
N VAL A 87 7.54 26.90 5.72
CA VAL A 87 8.98 26.81 5.95
C VAL A 87 9.69 26.51 4.63
N LEU A 88 10.81 27.20 4.40
CA LEU A 88 11.71 26.93 3.27
C LEU A 88 12.95 26.21 3.79
N ILE A 89 13.33 25.12 3.13
CA ILE A 89 14.48 24.31 3.48
C ILE A 89 15.37 24.23 2.26
N ASP A 90 16.62 24.66 2.42
CA ASP A 90 17.65 24.51 1.41
C ASP A 90 18.42 23.21 1.72
N GLU A 91 17.98 22.10 1.12
CA GLU A 91 18.68 20.83 1.20
C GLU A 91 19.18 20.43 -0.19
N GLY A 92 20.50 20.31 -0.31
CA GLY A 92 21.10 19.73 -1.51
C GLY A 92 20.75 18.24 -1.62
N LEU A 93 20.08 17.86 -2.70
CA LEU A 93 19.70 16.49 -3.02
C LEU A 93 20.85 15.80 -3.77
N ASN A 94 21.46 14.77 -3.19
CA ASN A 94 22.41 13.94 -3.94
C ASN A 94 21.63 12.87 -4.72
N THR A 95 21.52 13.06 -6.04
CA THR A 95 20.94 12.07 -6.94
C THR A 95 22.03 11.22 -7.59
N SER A 96 21.65 10.15 -8.29
CA SER A 96 22.58 9.37 -9.12
C SER A 96 23.31 10.20 -10.19
N ASN A 97 22.80 11.40 -10.50
CA ASN A 97 23.33 12.30 -11.52
C ASN A 97 24.15 13.46 -10.94
N GLY A 98 24.35 13.51 -9.61
CA GLY A 98 25.09 14.56 -8.92
C GLY A 98 24.27 15.27 -7.84
N ARG A 99 24.89 16.27 -7.20
CA ARG A 99 24.26 17.12 -6.19
C ARG A 99 23.43 18.19 -6.88
N GLU A 100 22.14 18.24 -6.56
CA GLU A 100 21.19 19.24 -7.02
C GLU A 100 20.82 20.13 -5.83
N GLU A 101 20.96 21.44 -5.95
CA GLU A 101 20.44 22.37 -4.94
C GLU A 101 18.92 22.50 -5.15
N VAL A 102 18.15 22.06 -4.17
CA VAL A 102 16.68 22.10 -4.22
C VAL A 102 16.18 22.83 -2.99
N VAL A 103 15.38 23.88 -3.22
CA VAL A 103 14.66 24.57 -2.16
C VAL A 103 13.30 23.90 -2.01
N PHE A 104 13.07 23.30 -0.85
CA PHE A 104 11.80 22.70 -0.49
C PHE A 104 10.90 23.72 0.20
N GLY A 105 9.65 23.80 -0.24
CA GLY A 105 8.60 24.56 0.42
C GLY A 105 7.57 23.62 1.05
N GLY A 106 7.35 23.76 2.35
CA GLY A 106 6.51 22.86 3.11
C GLY A 106 6.35 23.29 4.56
N LEU A 107 6.07 22.34 5.43
CA LEU A 107 5.91 22.52 6.88
C LEU A 107 6.65 21.43 7.63
N LEU A 108 6.97 21.69 8.90
CA LEU A 108 7.37 20.63 9.81
C LEU A 108 6.21 19.66 9.98
N LEU A 109 6.47 18.35 9.89
CA LEU A 109 5.41 17.36 9.99
C LEU A 109 4.75 17.38 11.37
N LYS A 110 5.51 17.64 12.44
CA LYS A 110 4.97 17.80 13.79
C LYS A 110 3.94 18.92 13.89
N ASP A 111 4.20 20.06 13.26
CA ASP A 111 3.28 21.21 13.29
C ASP A 111 1.96 20.88 12.58
N VAL A 112 2.02 20.05 11.53
CA VAL A 112 0.82 19.52 10.86
C VAL A 112 0.08 18.54 11.76
N LEU A 113 0.79 17.61 12.41
CA LEU A 113 0.17 16.65 13.34
C LEU A 113 -0.47 17.35 14.55
N ASP A 114 0.11 18.45 15.04
CA ASP A 114 -0.45 19.25 16.13
C ASP A 114 -1.78 19.92 15.75
N THR A 115 -2.09 20.07 14.45
CA THR A 115 -3.41 20.53 14.00
C THR A 115 -4.47 19.43 14.03
N THR A 116 -4.04 18.18 14.17
CA THR A 116 -4.94 17.03 14.30
C THR A 116 -5.19 16.73 15.78
N ASN A 117 -6.36 16.20 16.13
CA ASN A 117 -6.65 15.76 17.51
C ASN A 117 -5.95 14.42 17.88
N PHE A 118 -4.79 14.14 17.27
CA PHE A 118 -4.06 12.88 17.43
C PHE A 118 -2.76 13.11 18.19
N ASP A 119 -2.65 12.47 19.36
CA ASP A 119 -1.42 12.46 20.15
C ASP A 119 -0.49 11.34 19.68
N TYR A 120 0.55 11.70 18.94
CA TYR A 120 1.53 10.77 18.39
C TYR A 120 2.68 10.44 19.36
N HIS A 121 2.79 11.13 20.51
CA HIS A 121 3.92 10.94 21.45
C HIS A 121 3.85 9.62 22.22
N GLN A 122 2.71 8.93 22.19
CA GLN A 122 2.55 7.60 22.78
C GLN A 122 3.20 6.46 21.96
N TYR A 123 3.64 6.76 20.73
CA TYR A 123 4.25 5.81 19.80
C TYR A 123 5.76 6.02 19.70
N ASN A 124 6.48 5.01 19.21
CA ASN A 124 7.94 5.11 19.04
C ASN A 124 8.33 5.19 17.57
N THR A 125 7.57 4.51 16.72
CA THR A 125 7.87 4.33 15.30
C THR A 125 6.81 4.98 14.44
N VAL A 126 7.26 5.48 13.29
CA VAL A 126 6.40 6.06 12.27
C VAL A 126 6.80 5.56 10.90
N THR A 127 5.84 5.17 10.07
CA THR A 127 6.10 4.73 8.69
C THR A 127 5.34 5.61 7.72
N TYR A 128 6.07 6.23 6.80
CA TYR A 128 5.51 7.06 5.73
C TYR A 128 5.31 6.21 4.49
N LYS A 129 4.08 6.10 4.01
CA LYS A 129 3.75 5.24 2.89
C LYS A 129 3.20 6.04 1.71
N ALA A 130 3.79 5.76 0.57
CA ALA A 130 3.42 6.31 -0.72
C ALA A 130 2.30 5.51 -1.35
N ILE A 131 1.55 6.17 -2.22
CA ILE A 131 0.49 5.55 -3.01
C ILE A 131 0.97 4.40 -3.91
N ASP A 132 2.23 4.44 -4.34
CA ASP A 132 2.84 3.41 -5.18
C ASP A 132 3.36 2.20 -4.38
N GLY A 133 3.18 2.21 -3.06
CA GLY A 133 3.55 1.13 -2.15
C GLY A 133 4.96 1.26 -1.59
N TYR A 134 5.73 2.29 -1.96
CA TYR A 134 6.97 2.61 -1.24
C TYR A 134 6.66 2.99 0.21
N ALA A 135 7.48 2.52 1.15
CA ALA A 135 7.35 2.82 2.57
C ALA A 135 8.72 3.21 3.11
N SER A 136 8.76 4.33 3.85
CA SER A 136 9.96 4.84 4.50
C SER A 136 9.77 4.83 6.01
N PRO A 137 10.60 4.09 6.76
CA PRO A 137 10.54 4.08 8.21
C PRO A 137 11.20 5.34 8.81
N GLY A 138 10.65 5.78 9.93
CA GLY A 138 11.18 6.83 10.79
C GLY A 138 10.79 6.59 12.24
N THR A 139 11.17 7.53 13.10
CA THR A 139 10.90 7.50 14.54
C THR A 139 10.21 8.78 15.01
N VAL A 140 9.42 8.67 16.07
CA VAL A 140 8.80 9.85 16.71
C VAL A 140 9.88 10.82 17.22
N ALA A 141 11.02 10.28 17.68
CA ALA A 141 12.17 11.11 18.09
C ALA A 141 12.75 11.97 16.94
N GLU A 142 12.85 11.44 15.72
CA GLU A 142 13.27 12.22 14.54
C GLU A 142 12.26 13.31 14.19
N LEU A 143 10.98 13.00 14.34
CA LEU A 143 9.88 13.93 14.10
C LEU A 143 9.90 15.09 15.12
N ASP A 144 10.07 14.78 16.40
CA ASP A 144 10.17 15.76 17.50
C ASP A 144 11.40 16.65 17.38
N ALA A 145 12.53 16.09 16.95
CA ALA A 145 13.77 16.80 16.69
C ALA A 145 13.64 17.84 15.56
N GLY A 146 12.52 17.87 14.82
CA GLY A 146 12.28 18.79 13.72
C GLY A 146 13.02 18.42 12.44
N GLY A 147 13.36 17.13 12.28
CA GLY A 147 14.07 16.61 11.12
C GLY A 147 13.17 16.14 9.99
N VAL A 148 11.84 16.21 10.14
CA VAL A 148 10.87 15.64 9.20
C VAL A 148 9.90 16.71 8.71
N TYR A 149 9.80 16.83 7.39
CA TYR A 149 9.03 17.88 6.73
C TYR A 149 8.02 17.29 5.76
N LEU A 150 6.82 17.87 5.76
CA LEU A 150 5.80 17.67 4.74
C LEU A 150 5.97 18.74 3.66
N VAL A 151 6.38 18.31 2.47
CA VAL A 151 6.73 19.17 1.34
C VAL A 151 5.68 19.07 0.24
N TYR A 152 5.27 20.22 -0.28
CA TYR A 152 4.33 20.32 -1.40
C TYR A 152 4.84 21.26 -2.50
N GLU A 153 6.04 21.83 -2.35
CA GLU A 153 6.65 22.75 -3.30
C GLU A 153 8.15 22.47 -3.43
N ARG A 154 8.68 22.51 -4.65
CA ARG A 154 10.10 22.42 -4.97
C ARG A 154 10.48 23.60 -5.86
N ASN A 155 11.52 24.34 -5.48
CA ASN A 155 12.02 25.51 -6.21
C ASN A 155 10.93 26.55 -6.54
N GLY A 156 9.97 26.77 -5.62
CA GLY A 156 8.88 27.72 -5.83
C GLY A 156 7.69 27.17 -6.65
N ILE A 157 7.76 25.92 -7.13
CA ILE A 157 6.75 25.29 -7.97
C ILE A 157 6.05 24.18 -7.19
N GLN A 158 4.71 24.14 -7.24
CA GLN A 158 3.93 23.08 -6.59
C GLN A 158 4.31 21.71 -7.15
N ASN A 159 4.39 20.72 -6.25
CA ASN A 159 4.72 19.35 -6.63
C ASN A 159 3.60 18.76 -7.51
N THR A 160 3.95 18.38 -8.73
CA THR A 160 3.04 17.70 -9.64
C THR A 160 2.95 16.21 -9.32
N ASP A 161 1.92 15.54 -9.84
CA ASP A 161 1.73 14.11 -9.64
C ASP A 161 2.78 13.25 -10.39
N LYS A 162 2.70 11.93 -10.17
CA LYS A 162 3.58 10.94 -10.80
C LYS A 162 3.48 10.90 -12.33
N THR A 163 2.30 11.18 -12.89
CA THR A 163 2.07 11.16 -14.35
C THR A 163 2.80 12.29 -15.06
N GLN A 164 3.04 13.39 -14.34
CA GLN A 164 3.80 14.55 -14.81
C GLN A 164 5.28 14.50 -14.39
N GLY A 165 5.74 13.38 -13.81
CA GLY A 165 7.12 13.21 -13.35
C GLY A 165 7.45 13.98 -12.07
N GLY A 166 6.45 14.44 -11.33
CA GLY A 166 6.61 15.19 -10.10
C GLY A 166 6.85 14.31 -8.88
N THR A 167 6.54 14.84 -7.69
CA THR A 167 6.75 14.17 -6.40
C THR A 167 5.52 14.25 -5.48
N GLY A 168 4.45 14.89 -5.97
CA GLY A 168 3.33 15.39 -5.18
C GLY A 168 2.03 14.63 -5.36
N PRO A 169 0.95 15.09 -4.70
CA PRO A 169 0.81 16.45 -4.15
C PRO A 169 1.61 16.73 -2.88
N MET A 170 1.96 15.70 -2.10
CA MET A 170 2.75 15.81 -0.87
C MET A 170 3.89 14.77 -0.84
N GLU A 171 5.00 15.15 -0.22
CA GLU A 171 6.20 14.33 -0.01
C GLU A 171 6.71 14.49 1.42
N ILE A 172 7.26 13.42 2.01
CA ILE A 172 8.07 13.53 3.22
C ILE A 172 9.54 13.72 2.85
N VAL A 173 10.16 14.74 3.42
CA VAL A 173 11.61 14.97 3.37
C VAL A 173 12.17 14.83 4.78
N ILE A 174 13.14 13.93 4.94
CA ILE A 174 13.85 13.72 6.21
C ILE A 174 15.23 14.34 6.08
N THR A 175 15.50 15.37 6.88
CA THR A 175 16.73 16.15 6.79
C THR A 175 17.93 15.44 7.41
N GLY A 176 19.13 15.80 6.96
CA GLY A 176 20.38 15.20 7.44
C GLY A 176 20.74 13.87 6.75
N GLU A 177 19.94 13.44 5.78
CA GLU A 177 20.20 12.26 4.97
C GLU A 177 21.13 12.59 3.80
N THR A 178 22.19 11.80 3.63
CA THR A 178 23.20 12.06 2.58
C THR A 178 22.69 11.74 1.17
N PHE A 179 21.73 10.81 1.02
CA PHE A 179 21.28 10.29 -0.27
C PHE A 179 19.76 10.38 -0.49
N SER A 180 19.03 11.02 0.42
CA SER A 180 17.57 11.24 0.34
C SER A 180 16.76 9.97 0.01
N LEU A 181 17.31 8.79 0.36
CA LEU A 181 16.72 7.48 0.06
C LEU A 181 15.48 7.19 0.90
N ARG A 182 15.28 7.96 1.97
CA ARG A 182 14.14 7.88 2.90
C ARG A 182 13.05 8.91 2.59
N ASN A 183 13.24 9.76 1.57
CA ASN A 183 12.18 10.68 1.17
C ASN A 183 11.01 9.90 0.57
N CYS A 184 9.81 10.17 1.06
CA CYS A 184 8.61 9.46 0.66
C CYS A 184 7.74 10.35 -0.22
N LYS A 185 7.92 10.21 -1.54
CA LYS A 185 7.13 10.91 -2.57
C LYS A 185 5.73 10.33 -2.66
N TYR A 186 4.76 11.14 -3.08
CA TYR A 186 3.36 10.70 -3.24
C TYR A 186 2.75 10.16 -1.93
N LEU A 187 3.01 10.86 -0.83
CA LEU A 187 2.58 10.47 0.50
C LEU A 187 1.06 10.29 0.55
N SER A 188 0.60 9.14 1.04
CA SER A 188 -0.82 8.83 1.19
C SER A 188 -1.20 8.47 2.62
N GLU A 189 -0.32 7.77 3.34
CA GLU A 189 -0.60 7.20 4.66
C GLU A 189 0.60 7.38 5.59
N ILE A 190 0.33 7.66 6.85
CA ILE A 190 1.31 7.69 7.94
C ILE A 190 0.84 6.70 9.00
N TYR A 191 1.68 5.72 9.30
CA TYR A 191 1.41 4.71 10.32
C TYR A 191 2.19 5.02 11.58
N PHE A 192 1.54 4.90 12.74
CA PHE A 192 2.19 5.00 14.05
C PHE A 192 2.07 3.68 14.81
N GLU A 193 3.19 3.25 15.40
CA GLU A 193 3.36 2.00 16.15
C GLU A 193 4.22 2.20 17.42
#